data_AF-A0A098L983-F1
#
_entry.id   AF-A0A098L983-F1
#
_cell.length_a   1.000
_cell.length_b   1.000
_cell.length_c   1.000
_cell.angle_alpha   90.00
_cell.angle_beta   90.00
_cell.angle_gamma   90.00
#
_symmetry.space_group_name_H-M   'P 1'
#
loop_
_entity.id
_entity.type
_entity.pdbx_description
1 polymer ?
#
loop_
_entity_poly.entity_id
_entity_poly.type
_entity_poly.pdbx_seq_one_letter_code
_entity_poly.pdbx_strand_id
1 'polypeptide(L)'
;MENISIEINEESLTRFQKNLKVLRFSKMLTSAELSKELGISKNRAWDLETGRVTPGIKDLHKIAEYFKIFFIRDLLTKEFLIKLEIN
;
A
#
# COMPACT_ATOMS: atom_id res chain seq x y z
N MET A 1 7.75 -8.24 23.65
CA MET A 1 7.50 -8.00 22.22
C MET A 1 6.73 -6.70 22.14
N GLU A 2 7.41 -5.59 21.89
CA GLU A 2 6.76 -4.29 21.79
C GLU A 2 5.86 -4.30 20.56
N ASN A 3 4.55 -4.17 20.79
CA ASN A 3 3.62 -3.76 19.75
C ASN A 3 4.03 -2.34 19.34
N ILE A 4 4.88 -2.25 18.31
CA ILE A 4 5.13 -0.99 17.62
C ILE A 4 3.82 -0.66 16.90
N SER A 5 2.94 0.05 17.61
CA SER A 5 1.86 0.79 17.00
C SER A 5 2.52 1.85 16.13
N ILE A 6 2.75 1.53 14.85
CA ILE A 6 3.09 2.56 13.88
C ILE A 6 1.85 3.45 13.85
N GLU A 7 1.92 4.61 14.51
CA GLU A 7 0.82 5.58 14.52
C GLU A 7 0.69 6.14 13.11
N ILE A 8 -0.19 5.53 12.30
CA ILE A 8 -0.52 6.01 10.97
C ILE A 8 -1.45 7.21 11.15
N ASN A 9 -0.90 8.41 10.99
CA ASN A 9 -1.68 9.65 10.97
C ASN A 9 -2.43 9.82 9.62
N GLU A 10 -3.36 10.77 9.57
CA GLU A 10 -4.21 11.02 8.39
C GLU A 10 -3.41 11.34 7.12
N GLU A 11 -2.31 12.08 7.25
CA GLU A 11 -1.43 12.39 6.13
C GLU A 11 -0.77 11.14 5.56
N SER A 12 -0.22 10.30 6.45
CA SER A 12 0.44 9.04 6.08
C SER A 12 -0.55 8.06 5.45
N LEU A 13 -1.79 8.01 5.95
CA LEU A 13 -2.86 7.20 5.39
C LEU A 13 -3.23 7.69 3.98
N THR A 14 -3.35 9.00 3.79
CA THR A 14 -3.62 9.60 2.48
C THR A 14 -2.51 9.29 1.47
N ARG A 15 -1.24 9.34 1.90
CA ARG A 15 -0.09 8.98 1.05
C ARG A 15 -0.10 7.50 0.69
N PHE A 16 -0.33 6.62 1.67
CA PHE A 16 -0.47 5.18 1.45
C PHE A 16 -1.51 4.85 0.38
N GLN A 17 -2.71 5.41 0.46
CA GLN A 17 -3.79 5.17 -0.50
C GLN A 17 -3.37 5.53 -1.93
N LYS A 18 -2.72 6.68 -2.10
CA LYS A 18 -2.25 7.17 -3.40
C LYS A 18 -1.14 6.27 -3.96
N ASN A 19 -0.16 5.94 -3.13
CA ASN A 19 0.96 5.09 -3.52
C ASN A 19 0.49 3.67 -3.89
N LEU A 20 -0.45 3.09 -3.15
CA LEU A 20 -1.02 1.79 -3.47
C LEU A 20 -1.75 1.79 -4.82
N LYS A 21 -2.51 2.85 -5.13
CA LYS A 21 -3.14 3.00 -6.45
C LYS A 21 -2.12 3.08 -7.57
N VAL A 22 -1.06 3.86 -7.38
CA VAL A 22 0.00 4.02 -8.38
C VAL A 22 0.70 2.70 -8.64
N LEU A 23 1.09 1.99 -7.58
CA LEU A 23 1.67 0.64 -7.65
C LEU A 23 0.77 -0.34 -8.40
N ARG A 24 -0.54 -0.29 -8.14
CA ARG A 24 -1.50 -1.11 -8.87
C ARG A 24 -1.52 -0.77 -10.36
N PHE A 25 -1.58 0.51 -10.69
CA PHE A 25 -1.62 0.96 -12.09
C PHE A 25 -0.31 0.69 -12.83
N SER A 26 0.85 0.72 -12.16
CA SER A 26 2.13 0.34 -12.78
C SER A 26 2.21 -1.15 -13.15
N LYS A 27 1.30 -1.98 -12.60
CA LYS A 27 1.11 -3.38 -12.98
C LYS A 27 -0.07 -3.60 -13.93
N MET A 28 -0.74 -2.52 -14.36
CA MET A 28 -1.93 -2.56 -15.22
C MET A 28 -3.10 -3.39 -14.64
N LEU A 29 -3.24 -3.42 -13.32
CA LEU A 29 -4.27 -4.22 -12.64
C LEU A 29 -5.51 -3.40 -12.29
N THR A 30 -6.68 -4.04 -12.38
CA THR A 30 -7.90 -3.59 -11.69
C THR A 30 -7.78 -3.84 -10.17
N SER A 31 -8.58 -3.15 -9.36
CA SER A 31 -8.59 -3.35 -7.89
C SER A 31 -8.97 -4.80 -7.51
N ALA A 32 -9.83 -5.44 -8.32
CA ALA A 32 -10.18 -6.84 -8.13
C ALA A 32 -9.00 -7.78 -8.43
N GLU A 33 -8.21 -7.51 -9.47
CA GLU A 33 -7.01 -8.30 -9.76
C GLU A 33 -5.95 -8.11 -8.70
N LEU A 34 -5.68 -6.88 -8.26
CA LEU A 34 -4.77 -6.62 -7.13
C LEU A 34 -5.19 -7.42 -5.88
N SER A 35 -6.48 -7.50 -5.58
CA SER A 35 -6.94 -8.27 -4.42
C SER A 35 -6.58 -9.76 -4.51
N LYS A 36 -6.63 -10.34 -5.73
CA LYS A 36 -6.23 -11.73 -5.99
C LYS A 36 -4.73 -11.90 -5.82
N GLU A 37 -3.94 -10.99 -6.40
CA GLU A 37 -2.47 -10.99 -6.30
C GLU A 37 -1.99 -10.88 -4.85
N LEU A 38 -2.64 -10.05 -4.04
CA LEU A 38 -2.33 -9.89 -2.61
C LEU A 38 -2.95 -10.99 -1.71
N GLY A 39 -3.81 -11.86 -2.26
CA GLY A 39 -4.56 -12.84 -1.48
C GLY A 39 -5.40 -12.21 -0.37
N ILE A 40 -6.10 -11.10 -0.67
CA ILE A 40 -7.03 -10.40 0.22
C ILE A 40 -8.42 -10.30 -0.42
N SER A 41 -9.44 -9.95 0.36
CA SER A 41 -10.77 -9.73 -0.23
C SER A 41 -10.77 -8.47 -1.11
N LYS A 42 -11.61 -8.48 -2.14
CA LYS A 42 -11.84 -7.30 -3.00
C LYS A 42 -12.21 -6.06 -2.18
N ASN A 43 -13.08 -6.22 -1.18
CA ASN A 43 -13.48 -5.13 -0.30
C ASN A 43 -12.30 -4.60 0.51
N ARG A 44 -11.42 -5.47 1.03
CA ARG A 44 -10.22 -5.03 1.75
C ARG A 44 -9.28 -4.23 0.85
N ALA A 45 -9.04 -4.67 -0.38
CA ALA A 45 -8.22 -3.92 -1.34
C ALA A 45 -8.82 -2.54 -1.61
N TRP A 46 -10.13 -2.47 -1.83
CA TRP A 46 -10.82 -1.20 -2.05
C TRP A 46 -10.81 -0.27 -0.83
N ASP A 47 -11.04 -0.80 0.37
CA ASP A 47 -10.99 -0.02 1.61
C ASP A 47 -9.60 0.58 1.86
N LEU A 48 -8.55 -0.19 1.56
CA LEU A 48 -7.15 0.26 1.63
C LEU A 48 -6.85 1.37 0.62
N GLU A 49 -7.32 1.23 -0.62
CA GLU A 49 -7.13 2.24 -1.68
C GLU A 49 -7.97 3.51 -1.49
N THR A 50 -9.07 3.41 -0.74
CA THR A 50 -9.98 4.55 -0.46
C THR A 50 -9.79 5.15 0.91
N GLY A 51 -9.00 4.54 1.78
CA GLY A 51 -8.73 5.08 3.12
C GLY A 51 -9.78 4.80 4.16
N ARG A 52 -10.77 3.95 3.86
CA ARG A 52 -11.84 3.60 4.81
C ARG A 52 -11.33 2.81 6.00
N VAL A 53 -10.16 2.20 5.85
CA VAL A 53 -9.49 1.42 6.87
C VAL A 53 -8.02 1.76 6.93
N THR A 54 -7.46 1.75 8.13
CA THR A 54 -6.02 1.80 8.34
C THR A 54 -5.40 0.44 7.96
N PRO A 55 -4.31 0.39 7.18
CA PRO A 55 -3.61 -0.86 6.90
C PRO A 55 -3.01 -1.41 8.20
N GLY A 56 -3.27 -2.69 8.46
CA GLY A 56 -2.59 -3.42 9.52
C GLY A 56 -1.26 -3.99 9.03
N ILE A 57 -0.48 -4.55 9.94
CA ILE A 57 0.83 -5.14 9.62
C ILE A 57 0.74 -6.25 8.55
N LYS A 58 -0.35 -7.02 8.54
CA LYS A 58 -0.59 -8.07 7.53
C LYS A 58 -0.82 -7.49 6.14
N ASP A 59 -1.54 -6.37 6.02
CA ASP A 59 -1.75 -5.71 4.73
C ASP A 59 -0.42 -5.15 4.22
N LEU A 60 0.31 -4.44 5.08
CA LEU A 60 1.62 -3.86 4.76
C LEU A 60 2.61 -4.93 4.30
N HIS A 61 2.64 -6.08 4.98
CA HIS A 61 3.53 -7.20 4.62
C HIS A 61 3.20 -7.77 3.24
N LYS A 62 1.93 -8.07 2.96
CA LYS A 62 1.47 -8.59 1.65
C LYS A 62 1.79 -7.63 0.50
N ILE A 63 1.52 -6.34 0.71
CA ILE A 63 1.81 -5.30 -0.28
C ILE A 63 3.32 -5.20 -0.51
N ALA A 64 4.11 -5.16 0.56
CA ALA A 64 5.56 -5.08 0.47
C ALA A 64 6.18 -6.29 -0.25
N GLU A 65 5.71 -7.49 0.06
CA GLU A 65 6.19 -8.73 -0.56
C GLU A 65 5.88 -8.79 -2.06
N TYR A 66 4.66 -8.40 -2.45
CA TYR A 66 4.21 -8.40 -3.83
C TYR A 66 4.98 -7.37 -4.68
N PHE A 67 5.11 -6.14 -4.17
CA PHE A 67 5.79 -5.05 -4.88
C PHE A 67 7.30 -4.99 -4.64
N LYS A 68 7.88 -5.95 -3.89
CA LYS A 68 9.30 -6.01 -3.55
C LYS A 68 9.81 -4.73 -2.86
N ILE A 69 9.01 -4.21 -1.94
CA ILE A 69 9.33 -3.03 -1.13
C ILE A 69 9.99 -3.49 0.16
N PHE A 70 11.24 -3.07 0.38
CA PHE A 70 12.01 -3.50 1.55
C PHE A 70 11.70 -2.68 2.81
N PHE A 71 11.30 -1.42 2.66
CA PHE A 71 10.98 -0.55 3.80
C PHE A 71 9.54 -0.06 3.72
N ILE A 72 8.74 -0.39 4.74
CA ILE A 72 7.32 0.02 4.82
C ILE A 72 7.15 1.54 4.70
N ARG A 73 8.10 2.33 5.21
CA ARG A 73 8.07 3.80 5.07
C ARG A 73 7.99 4.26 3.62
N ASP A 74 8.49 3.47 2.67
CA ASP A 74 8.47 3.81 1.24
C ASP A 74 7.02 3.80 0.70
N LEU A 75 6.11 3.02 1.32
CA LEU A 75 4.66 3.08 1.02
C LEU A 75 4.00 4.36 1.56
N LEU A 76 4.60 5.04 2.54
CA LEU A 76 4.00 6.16 3.27
C LEU A 76 4.56 7.53 2.85
N THR A 77 5.54 7.57 1.93
CA THR A 77 6.34 8.75 1.61
C THR A 77 6.00 9.35 0.24
N LYS A 78 6.36 10.63 0.01
CA LYS A 78 6.06 11.36 -1.25
C LYS A 78 7.06 10.98 -2.36
N GLU A 79 8.24 10.56 -1.95
CA GLU A 79 9.40 10.24 -2.78
C GLU A 79 9.20 8.97 -3.64
N PHE A 80 8.12 8.22 -3.41
CA PHE A 80 7.83 6.99 -4.15
C PHE A 80 7.65 7.23 -5.66
N LEU A 81 6.98 8.34 -6.03
CA LEU A 81 6.74 8.71 -7.43
C LEU A 81 8.02 9.14 -8.14
N ILE A 82 8.89 9.88 -7.46
CA ILE A 82 10.15 10.40 -8.02
C ILE A 82 11.08 9.24 -8.39
N LYS A 83 11.07 8.13 -7.64
CA LYS A 83 11.92 6.97 -7.93
C LYS A 83 11.45 6.12 -9.12
N LEU A 84 10.18 6.19 -9.49
CA LEU A 84 9.64 5.43 -10.64
C LEU A 84 9.82 6.17 -11.97
N GLU A 85 10.01 7.49 -11.94
CA GLU A 85 10.24 8.34 -13.12
C GLU A 85 11.72 8.50 -13.50
N ILE A 86 12.63 7.86 -12.76
CA ILE A 86 14.07 7.87 -13.04
C ILE A 86 14.52 6.43 -13.32
N ASN A 87 14.32 5.99 -14.57
CA ASN A 87 15.03 4.88 -15.21
C ASN A 87 15.03 5.11 -16.73
#